data_AF-A0A7S2U8X9-F1
#
_entry.id   AF-A0A7S2U8X9-F1
#
_cell.length_a   1.000
_cell.length_b   1.000
_cell.length_c   1.000
_cell.angle_alpha   90.00
_cell.angle_beta   90.00
_cell.angle_gamma   90.00
#
_symmetry.space_group_name_H-M   'P 1'
#
loop_
_entity.id
_entity.type
_entity.pdbx_description
1 polymer ?
#
loop_
_entity_poly.entity_id
_entity_poly.type
_entity_poly.pdbx_seq_one_letter_code
_entity_poly.pdbx_strand_id
1 'polypeptide(L)'
;KSWGGQTFSTTRDTLLAYPTSPYVKRLLNQHVDGDDDYQITGALLDAQGRIFIDRNPKLFEQVLEYLRSNFDAEQLTEQEKERLKKEALYYQLDGLIDLLRPPSTGYDERALSPDDQNLRQEANEIRAMLLAKSISAADADNILVD
;
A
#
# COMPACT_ATOMS: atom_id res chain seq x y z
N LYS A 1 -17.93 11.39 -26.03
CA LYS A 1 -18.46 11.95 -24.76
C LYS A 1 -17.39 11.74 -23.69
N SER A 2 -16.77 12.81 -23.18
CA SER A 2 -15.81 12.71 -22.07
C SER A 2 -16.57 12.83 -20.76
N TRP A 3 -16.64 11.77 -19.97
CA TRP A 3 -17.26 11.80 -18.65
C TRP A 3 -16.26 12.42 -17.65
N GLY A 4 -16.20 13.76 -17.62
CA GLY A 4 -15.91 14.57 -16.43
C GLY A 4 -14.71 14.20 -15.53
N GLY A 5 -13.62 13.63 -16.05
CA GLY A 5 -12.40 13.38 -15.27
C GLY A 5 -11.63 14.68 -14.95
N GLN A 6 -10.94 14.71 -13.80
CA GLN A 6 -10.03 15.81 -13.45
C GLN A 6 -8.69 15.62 -14.17
N THR A 7 -8.16 16.70 -14.76
CA THR A 7 -6.86 16.68 -15.44
C THR A 7 -5.78 17.25 -14.52
N PHE A 8 -4.64 16.56 -14.43
CA PHE A 8 -3.45 17.03 -13.71
C PHE A 8 -2.31 17.25 -14.70
N SER A 9 -1.43 18.19 -14.38
CA SER A 9 -0.19 18.43 -15.14
C SER A 9 0.99 18.43 -14.18
N THR A 10 2.02 17.69 -14.52
CA THR A 10 3.26 17.55 -13.75
C THR A 10 4.41 17.12 -14.65
N THR A 11 5.63 17.11 -14.14
CA THR A 11 6.83 16.70 -14.89
C THR A 11 7.12 15.21 -14.72
N ARG A 12 7.90 14.66 -15.66
CA ARG A 12 8.46 13.30 -15.54
C ARG A 12 9.29 13.17 -14.26
N ASP A 13 10.07 14.20 -13.92
CA ASP A 13 10.90 14.24 -12.72
C ASP A 13 10.08 14.15 -11.44
N THR A 14 8.95 14.86 -11.33
CA THR A 14 8.06 14.74 -10.18
C THR A 14 7.51 13.32 -10.03
N LEU A 15 7.08 12.71 -11.13
CA LEU A 15 6.57 11.34 -11.10
C LEU A 15 7.69 10.33 -10.76
N LEU A 16 8.92 10.58 -11.20
CA LEU A 16 10.10 9.77 -10.89
C LEU A 16 10.83 10.15 -9.60
N ALA A 17 10.37 11.18 -8.89
CA ALA A 17 10.96 11.63 -7.63
C ALA A 17 10.98 10.52 -6.57
N TYR A 18 10.09 9.54 -6.72
CA TYR A 18 10.06 8.31 -5.95
C TYR A 18 10.54 7.10 -6.79
N PRO A 19 11.87 6.90 -6.93
CA PRO A 19 12.43 5.92 -7.86
C PRO A 19 12.17 4.47 -7.44
N THR A 20 11.67 4.22 -6.24
CA THR A 20 11.32 2.88 -5.78
C THR A 20 9.94 2.44 -6.24
N SER A 21 9.04 3.34 -6.69
CA SER A 21 7.71 2.95 -7.19
C SER A 21 7.83 2.22 -8.55
N PRO A 22 7.48 0.93 -8.62
CA PRO A 22 7.43 0.19 -9.88
C PRO A 22 6.28 0.68 -10.77
N TYR A 23 5.16 1.07 -10.15
CA TYR A 23 3.97 1.54 -10.86
C TYR A 23 4.28 2.77 -11.71
N VAL A 24 4.90 3.80 -11.13
CA VAL A 24 5.15 5.07 -11.85
C VAL A 24 6.15 4.89 -12.99
N LYS A 25 7.15 4.04 -12.81
CA LYS A 25 8.07 3.65 -13.90
C LYS A 25 7.33 2.99 -15.05
N ARG A 26 6.45 2.04 -14.75
CA ARG A 26 5.64 1.34 -15.77
C ARG A 26 4.64 2.28 -16.44
N LEU A 27 4.11 3.26 -15.71
CA LEU A 27 3.22 4.30 -16.23
C LEU A 27 3.92 5.22 -17.24
N LEU A 28 5.20 5.52 -17.00
CA LEU A 28 6.01 6.44 -17.82
C LEU A 28 6.86 5.79 -18.90
N ASN A 29 6.89 4.46 -18.95
CA ASN A 29 7.45 3.72 -20.06
C ASN A 29 6.52 3.87 -21.28
N GLN A 30 6.68 5.00 -21.96
CA GLN A 30 6.16 5.25 -23.29
C GLN A 30 7.22 4.80 -24.29
N HIS A 31 6.75 4.21 -25.38
CA HIS A 31 7.53 3.69 -26.48
C HIS A 31 8.73 4.54 -26.90
N VAL A 32 9.85 3.85 -27.12
CA VAL A 32 10.89 4.29 -28.06
C VAL A 32 10.62 3.47 -29.33
N ASP A 33 10.45 4.13 -30.46
CA ASP A 33 10.16 3.48 -31.73
C ASP A 33 11.25 2.43 -32.06
N GLY A 34 10.83 1.19 -32.34
CA GLY A 34 11.67 0.15 -32.96
C GLY A 34 11.97 -1.09 -32.12
N ASP A 35 10.96 -1.93 -31.85
CA ASP A 35 11.00 -3.38 -32.09
C ASP A 35 9.66 -4.01 -31.66
N ASP A 36 9.13 -4.90 -32.50
CA ASP A 36 7.89 -5.63 -32.27
C ASP A 36 8.05 -6.68 -31.16
N ASP A 37 7.10 -6.71 -30.21
CA ASP A 37 6.10 -7.80 -30.08
C ASP A 37 5.52 -7.92 -28.66
N TYR A 38 6.16 -7.38 -27.62
CA TYR A 38 5.56 -7.39 -26.26
C TYR A 38 5.77 -6.08 -25.50
N GLN A 39 4.91 -5.11 -25.82
CA GLN A 39 4.86 -3.81 -25.14
C GLN A 39 3.99 -3.93 -23.87
N ILE A 40 4.60 -3.93 -22.69
CA ILE A 40 3.84 -3.69 -21.45
C ILE A 40 3.82 -2.18 -21.21
N THR A 41 2.98 -1.46 -21.95
CA THR A 41 2.60 -0.09 -21.60
C THR A 41 1.71 -0.16 -20.36
N GLY A 42 2.17 0.38 -19.23
CA GLY A 42 1.40 0.36 -17.98
C GLY A 42 0.24 1.34 -17.93
N ALA A 43 0.18 2.27 -18.89
CA ALA A 43 -0.74 3.39 -18.88
C ALA A 43 -1.75 3.29 -20.04
N LEU A 44 -3.03 3.42 -19.72
CA LEU A 44 -4.05 3.70 -20.72
C LEU A 44 -3.86 5.15 -21.19
N LEU A 45 -4.09 5.42 -22.48
CA LEU A 45 -4.11 6.77 -23.02
C LEU A 45 -5.53 7.17 -23.38
N ASP A 46 -5.88 8.44 -23.14
CA ASP A 46 -7.15 8.99 -23.61
C ASP A 46 -7.09 9.39 -25.10
N ALA A 47 -8.21 9.90 -25.62
CA ALA A 47 -8.32 10.33 -27.02
C ALA A 47 -7.42 11.55 -27.38
N GLN A 48 -6.77 12.16 -26.39
CA GLN A 48 -5.82 13.27 -26.55
C GLN A 48 -4.37 12.81 -26.32
N GLY A 49 -4.11 11.50 -26.14
CA GLY A 49 -2.79 10.95 -25.89
C GLY A 49 -2.28 11.18 -24.46
N ARG A 50 -3.14 11.59 -23.53
CA ARG A 50 -2.78 11.80 -22.13
C ARG A 50 -2.90 10.51 -21.35
N ILE A 51 -2.04 10.31 -20.36
CA ILE A 51 -2.13 9.18 -19.43
C ILE A 51 -3.48 9.24 -18.69
N PHE A 52 -4.24 8.17 -18.80
CA PHE A 52 -5.51 7.98 -18.13
C PHE A 52 -5.33 7.05 -16.93
N ILE A 53 -5.84 7.50 -15.78
CA ILE A 53 -5.82 6.76 -14.52
C ILE A 53 -7.26 6.68 -14.01
N ASP A 54 -7.80 5.46 -13.92
CA ASP A 54 -9.17 5.20 -13.45
C ASP A 54 -9.24 5.19 -11.91
N ARG A 55 -8.90 6.31 -11.28
CA ARG A 55 -8.80 6.47 -9.82
C ARG A 55 -9.43 7.77 -9.34
N ASN A 56 -9.56 7.91 -8.01
CA ASN A 56 -10.16 9.10 -7.42
C ASN A 56 -9.26 10.33 -7.60
N PRO A 57 -9.70 11.36 -8.34
CA PRO A 57 -8.84 12.48 -8.65
C PRO A 57 -8.51 13.36 -7.43
N LYS A 58 -9.42 13.48 -6.45
CA LYS A 58 -9.16 14.27 -5.24
C LYS A 58 -8.06 13.66 -4.36
N LEU A 59 -8.00 12.34 -4.29
CA LEU A 59 -6.93 11.65 -3.56
C LEU A 59 -5.63 11.64 -4.36
N PHE A 60 -5.72 11.62 -5.70
CA PHE A 60 -4.53 11.75 -6.55
C PHE A 60 -3.83 13.10 -6.37
N GLU A 61 -4.57 14.18 -6.12
CA GLU A 61 -3.98 15.48 -5.76
C GLU A 61 -3.03 15.37 -4.57
N GLN A 62 -3.44 14.68 -3.49
CA GLN A 62 -2.61 14.44 -2.31
C GLN A 62 -1.39 13.57 -2.62
N VAL A 63 -1.56 12.54 -3.47
CA VAL A 63 -0.43 11.72 -3.97
C VAL A 63 0.56 12.59 -4.75
N LEU A 64 0.06 13.52 -5.56
CA LEU A 64 0.91 14.39 -6.36
C LEU A 64 1.67 15.41 -5.49
N GLU A 65 1.03 15.96 -4.46
CA GLU A 65 1.72 16.80 -3.46
C GLU A 65 2.79 16.03 -2.70
N TYR A 66 2.57 14.74 -2.40
CA TYR A 66 3.60 13.86 -1.83
C TYR A 66 4.81 13.71 -2.75
N LEU A 67 4.58 13.46 -4.03
CA LEU A 67 5.66 13.36 -5.02
C LEU A 67 6.42 14.67 -5.22
N ARG A 68 5.77 15.82 -4.95
CA ARG A 68 6.38 17.16 -5.00
C ARG A 68 7.14 17.54 -3.72
N SER A 69 7.18 16.66 -2.71
CA SER A 69 7.72 16.96 -1.38
C SER A 69 6.99 18.11 -0.66
N ASN A 70 5.70 18.30 -0.95
CA ASN A 70 4.84 19.33 -0.34
C ASN A 70 3.64 18.69 0.38
N PHE A 71 3.85 17.54 1.02
CA PHE A 71 2.79 16.78 1.65
C PHE A 71 2.85 16.86 3.17
N ASP A 72 1.71 17.19 3.77
CA ASP A 72 1.52 17.32 5.20
C ASP A 72 0.43 16.34 5.67
N ALA A 73 0.86 15.27 6.34
CA ALA A 73 -0.03 14.24 6.85
C ALA A 73 -0.82 14.67 8.10
N GLU A 74 -0.39 15.74 8.79
CA GLU A 74 -1.00 16.18 10.05
C GLU A 74 -2.36 16.86 9.83
N GLN A 75 -2.58 17.40 8.63
CA GLN A 75 -3.85 18.06 8.26
C GLN A 75 -4.95 17.07 7.87
N LEU A 76 -4.63 15.79 7.69
CA LEU A 76 -5.57 14.77 7.27
C LEU A 76 -6.27 14.12 8.47
N THR A 77 -7.59 13.96 8.40
CA THR A 77 -8.33 13.11 9.33
C THR A 77 -7.94 11.65 9.17
N GLU A 78 -8.18 10.82 10.20
CA GLU A 78 -7.90 9.37 10.11
C GLU A 78 -8.65 8.70 8.95
N GLN A 79 -9.90 9.11 8.69
CA GLN A 79 -10.66 8.61 7.56
C GLN A 79 -10.02 8.99 6.20
N GLU A 80 -9.47 10.20 6.08
CA GLU A 80 -8.76 10.63 4.88
C GLU A 80 -7.44 9.87 4.71
N LYS A 81 -6.70 9.64 5.80
CA LYS A 81 -5.49 8.81 5.78
C LYS A 81 -5.78 7.39 5.31
N GLU A 82 -6.85 6.76 5.81
CA GLU A 82 -7.26 5.42 5.35
C GLU A 82 -7.60 5.39 3.85
N ARG A 83 -8.31 6.41 3.35
CA ARG A 83 -8.65 6.51 1.94
C ARG A 83 -7.41 6.75 1.08
N LEU A 84 -6.52 7.65 1.50
CA LEU A 84 -5.28 7.96 0.81
C LEU A 84 -4.32 6.76 0.83
N LYS A 85 -4.29 5.97 1.89
CA LYS A 85 -3.51 4.74 1.98
C LYS A 85 -3.91 3.72 0.91
N LYS A 86 -5.20 3.62 0.57
CA LYS A 86 -5.67 2.76 -0.54
C LYS A 86 -5.13 3.22 -1.90
N GLU A 87 -4.99 4.53 -2.09
CA GLU A 87 -4.35 5.08 -3.29
C GLU A 87 -2.83 4.86 -3.26
N ALA A 88 -2.17 5.09 -2.13
CA ALA A 88 -0.74 4.84 -1.97
C ALA A 88 -0.36 3.38 -2.27
N LEU A 89 -1.20 2.43 -1.85
CA LEU A 89 -1.08 1.00 -2.21
C LEU A 89 -1.21 0.77 -3.72
N TYR A 90 -2.19 1.42 -4.37
CA TYR A 90 -2.40 1.31 -5.80
C TYR A 90 -1.20 1.84 -6.61
N TYR A 91 -0.68 3.02 -6.22
CA TYR A 91 0.49 3.65 -6.84
C TYR A 91 1.83 3.07 -6.36
N GLN A 92 1.81 2.09 -5.46
CA GLN A 92 3.00 1.41 -4.92
C GLN A 92 4.00 2.43 -4.35
N LEU A 93 3.51 3.29 -3.45
CA LEU A 93 4.27 4.34 -2.77
C LEU A 93 4.49 3.96 -1.31
N ASP A 94 5.41 3.04 -1.05
CA ASP A 94 5.65 2.49 0.30
C ASP A 94 5.95 3.56 1.34
N GLY A 95 6.73 4.58 0.99
CA GLY A 95 7.03 5.70 1.89
C GLY A 95 5.79 6.51 2.29
N LEU A 96 4.79 6.64 1.39
CA LEU A 96 3.51 7.26 1.73
C LEU A 96 2.66 6.33 2.59
N ILE A 97 2.71 5.01 2.36
CA ILE A 97 2.02 4.02 3.21
C ILE A 97 2.54 4.08 4.65
N ASP A 98 3.85 4.20 4.81
CA ASP A 98 4.50 4.30 6.12
C ASP A 98 4.20 5.62 6.81
N LEU A 99 4.20 6.74 6.07
CA LEU A 99 3.84 8.06 6.59
C LEU A 99 2.37 8.13 7.04
N LEU A 100 1.48 7.43 6.34
CA LEU A 100 0.04 7.35 6.66
C LEU A 100 -0.29 6.28 7.70
N ARG A 101 0.70 5.49 8.13
CA ARG A 101 0.49 4.55 9.22
C ARG A 101 0.13 5.38 10.45
N PRO A 102 -0.93 5.02 11.20
CA PRO A 102 -1.12 5.63 12.50
C PRO A 102 0.20 5.44 13.26
N PRO A 103 0.67 6.46 14.02
CA PRO A 103 1.82 6.28 14.88
C PRO A 103 1.54 4.99 15.64
N SER A 104 2.46 4.01 15.53
CA SER A 104 2.35 2.70 16.20
C SER A 104 1.73 3.02 17.52
N THR A 105 0.45 2.66 17.69
CA THR A 105 -0.31 3.18 18.82
C THR A 105 0.59 2.89 19.99
N GLY A 106 0.94 3.94 20.73
CA GLY A 106 1.62 3.77 21.99
C GLY A 106 0.64 3.07 22.92
N TYR A 107 0.31 1.82 22.60
CA TYR A 107 -0.09 0.81 23.54
C TYR A 107 1.08 0.76 24.48
N ASP A 108 1.00 1.61 25.49
CA ASP A 108 1.72 1.38 26.71
C ASP A 108 1.21 0.03 27.20
N GLU A 109 2.04 -1.00 27.06
CA GLU A 109 1.73 -2.37 27.48
C GLU A 109 1.36 -2.39 28.98
N ARG A 110 1.73 -1.34 29.74
CA ARG A 110 1.37 -1.11 31.14
C ARG A 110 -0.01 -0.51 31.36
N ALA A 111 -0.64 0.07 30.33
CA ALA A 111 -1.95 0.72 30.43
C ALA A 111 -3.13 -0.23 30.14
N LEU A 112 -2.87 -1.52 29.94
CA LEU A 112 -3.93 -2.53 29.83
C LEU A 112 -4.68 -2.62 31.17
N SER A 113 -6.01 -2.58 31.11
CA SER A 113 -6.86 -2.97 32.24
C SER A 113 -6.48 -4.40 32.68
N PRO A 114 -6.58 -4.75 33.98
CA PRO A 114 -6.38 -6.12 34.43
C PRO A 114 -7.17 -7.16 33.59
N ASP A 115 -8.36 -6.79 33.12
CA ASP A 115 -9.20 -7.64 32.27
C ASP A 115 -8.56 -7.90 30.90
N ASP A 116 -8.01 -6.85 30.27
CA ASP A 116 -7.36 -6.97 28.96
C ASP A 116 -6.02 -7.72 29.06
N GLN A 117 -5.31 -7.59 30.20
CA GLN A 117 -4.10 -8.36 30.47
C GLN A 117 -4.41 -9.85 30.57
N ASN A 118 -5.46 -10.21 31.31
CA ASN A 118 -5.92 -11.59 31.44
C ASN A 118 -6.33 -12.16 30.09
N LEU A 119 -7.12 -11.42 29.30
CA LEU A 119 -7.57 -11.87 27.98
C LEU A 119 -6.39 -12.13 27.03
N ARG A 120 -5.37 -11.26 27.07
CA ARG A 120 -4.16 -11.42 26.29
C ARG A 120 -3.31 -12.60 26.77
N GLN A 121 -3.21 -12.79 28.07
CA GLN A 121 -2.48 -13.93 28.63
C GLN A 121 -3.16 -15.24 28.23
N GLU A 122 -4.49 -15.33 28.35
CA GLU A 122 -5.27 -16.48 27.88
C GLU A 122 -5.05 -16.73 26.37
N ALA A 123 -5.11 -15.69 25.54
CA ALA A 123 -4.87 -15.82 24.10
C ALA A 123 -3.46 -16.34 23.78
N ASN A 124 -2.44 -15.88 24.52
CA ASN A 124 -1.07 -16.35 24.37
C ASN A 124 -0.89 -17.79 24.84
N GLU A 125 -1.51 -18.18 25.94
CA GLU A 125 -1.51 -19.55 26.46
C GLU A 125 -2.19 -20.51 25.48
N ILE A 126 -3.36 -20.14 24.94
CA ILE A 126 -4.06 -20.91 23.91
C ILE A 126 -3.19 -21.07 22.66
N ARG A 127 -2.53 -20.00 22.22
CA ARG A 127 -1.62 -20.03 21.06
C ARG A 127 -0.43 -20.94 21.31
N ALA A 128 0.18 -20.89 22.50
CA ALA A 128 1.28 -21.77 22.88
C ALA A 128 0.84 -23.24 22.93
N MET A 129 -0.34 -23.52 23.48
CA MET A 129 -0.93 -24.87 23.49
C MET A 129 -1.19 -25.39 22.07
N LEU A 130 -1.75 -24.56 21.18
CA LEU A 130 -1.99 -24.93 19.78
C LEU A 130 -0.69 -25.22 19.03
N LEU A 131 0.34 -24.40 19.23
CA LEU A 131 1.68 -24.63 18.65
C LEU A 131 2.29 -25.92 19.19
N ALA A 132 2.28 -26.14 20.51
CA ALA A 132 2.78 -27.37 21.12
C ALA A 132 2.03 -28.62 20.62
N LYS A 133 0.71 -28.52 20.45
CA LYS A 133 -0.12 -29.60 19.92
C LYS A 133 0.10 -29.84 18.43
N SER A 134 0.42 -28.80 17.64
CA SER A 134 0.79 -28.95 16.22
C SER A 134 2.16 -29.59 16.03
N ILE A 135 3.12 -29.34 16.93
CA ILE A 135 4.42 -30.01 16.94
C ILE A 135 4.24 -31.49 17.34
N SER A 136 3.43 -31.76 18.37
CA SER A 136 3.10 -33.14 18.79
C SER A 136 2.33 -33.95 17.73
N ALA A 137 1.58 -33.32 16.82
CA ALA A 137 0.91 -33.99 15.72
C ALA A 137 1.84 -34.28 14.53
N ALA A 138 2.88 -33.45 14.33
CA ALA A 138 3.88 -33.67 13.28
C ALA A 138 4.83 -34.85 13.59
N ASP A 139 5.03 -35.18 14.87
CA ASP A 139 5.83 -36.34 15.29
C ASP A 139 5.06 -37.68 15.27
N ALA A 140 3.75 -37.69 14.95
CA ALA A 140 2.96 -38.91 14.87
C ALA A 140 3.06 -39.64 13.52
N ASP A 141 3.68 -39.03 12.49
CA ASP A 141 3.81 -39.61 11.15
C ASP A 141 5.10 -40.45 10.97
N ASN A 142 5.87 -40.69 12.04
CA ASN A 142 7.08 -41.50 12.01
C ASN A 142 7.06 -42.73 12.95
N ILE A 143 5.86 -43.22 13.32
CA ILE A 143 5.69 -44.51 14.00
C ILE A 143 4.58 -45.29 13.30
N LEU A 144 4.78 -45.65 12.03
CA LEU A 144 4.15 -46.79 11.34
C LEU A 144 4.99 -47.15 10.10
N VAL A 145 6.31 -47.31 10.28
CA VAL A 145 7.14 -48.10 9.36
C VAL A 145 8.12 -48.90 10.21
N ASP A 146 7.60 -49.97 10.81
CA ASP A 146 8.25 -51.27 10.98
C ASP A 146 7.18 -52.31 11.37
#